data_AF-A0A3B1IVD1-F1
#
_entry.id   AF-A0A3B1IVD1-F1
#
_cell.length_a   1.000
_cell.length_b   1.000
_cell.length_c   1.000
_cell.angle_alpha   90.00
_cell.angle_beta   90.00
_cell.angle_gamma   90.00
#
_symmetry.space_group_name_H-M   'P 1'
#
loop_
_entity.id
_entity.type
_entity.pdbx_description
1 polymer ?
#
loop_
_entity_poly.entity_id
_entity_poly.type
_entity_poly.pdbx_seq_one_letter_code
_entity_poly.pdbx_strand_id
1 'polypeptide(L)'
;MAAQTDRGIPLSALCPKFLHTNSTSHTWPFSAVAELIDNAYDPDVKARQFWIDKTKVKGHDCLTFMDNGAGIDYDKMHKMLSFGFSDKQTINGHVPVGLYGNGFKSGSMRLGKDAIVFSKKGDSMCVGMLSQTYLQNTGAENVVVPIVTFRPAGTELIELLHQE
;
A
#
# COMPACT_ATOMS: atom_id res chain seq x y z
N MET A 1 -11.07 17.61 11.44
CA MET A 1 -12.04 17.94 10.38
C MET A 1 -13.06 16.81 10.31
N ALA A 2 -14.36 17.11 10.26
CA ALA A 2 -15.40 16.08 10.20
C ALA A 2 -15.15 15.14 9.01
N ALA A 3 -15.37 13.83 9.19
CA ALA A 3 -15.24 12.84 8.13
C ALA A 3 -16.00 13.30 6.87
N GLN A 4 -15.39 13.18 5.69
CA GLN A 4 -16.04 13.51 4.42
C GLN A 4 -17.44 12.87 4.38
N THR A 5 -18.47 13.66 4.10
CA THR A 5 -19.86 13.19 4.10
C THR A 5 -20.29 12.88 2.67
N ASP A 6 -20.86 11.70 2.44
CA ASP A 6 -21.55 11.42 1.17
C ASP A 6 -23.03 11.81 1.34
N ARG A 7 -23.47 12.84 0.61
CA ARG A 7 -24.86 13.36 0.65
C ARG A 7 -25.39 13.67 2.07
N GLY A 8 -24.51 14.14 2.96
CA GLY A 8 -24.85 14.46 4.36
C GLY A 8 -24.87 13.26 5.31
N ILE A 9 -24.51 12.06 4.84
CA ILE A 9 -24.35 10.87 5.68
C ILE A 9 -22.86 10.76 6.08
N PRO A 10 -22.54 10.69 7.37
CA PRO A 10 -21.16 10.52 7.82
C PRO A 10 -20.55 9.20 7.32
N LEU A 11 -19.35 9.27 6.73
CA LEU A 11 -18.58 8.06 6.40
C LEU A 11 -17.92 7.48 7.65
N SER A 12 -17.74 6.16 7.66
CA SER A 12 -16.94 5.50 8.69
C SER A 12 -15.49 5.95 8.62
N ALA A 13 -14.94 6.36 9.75
CA ALA A 13 -13.59 6.88 9.89
C ALA A 13 -12.61 5.79 10.34
N LEU A 14 -11.37 5.86 9.84
CA LEU A 14 -10.27 5.01 10.29
C LEU A 14 -9.25 5.85 11.05
N CYS A 15 -9.22 5.67 12.37
CA CYS A 15 -8.22 6.29 13.24
C CYS A 15 -6.81 5.74 12.93
N PRO A 16 -5.74 6.56 12.91
CA PRO A 16 -4.37 6.09 12.70
C PRO A 16 -3.92 4.95 13.63
N LYS A 17 -4.45 4.87 14.85
CA LYS A 17 -4.17 3.76 15.79
C LYS A 17 -4.60 2.40 15.23
N PHE A 18 -5.58 2.37 14.32
CA PHE A 18 -6.03 1.17 13.67
C PHE A 18 -4.92 0.50 12.84
N LEU A 19 -3.93 1.25 12.33
CA LEU A 19 -2.80 0.64 11.62
C LEU A 19 -2.02 -0.35 12.50
N HIS A 20 -1.84 0.00 13.78
CA HIS A 20 -1.23 -0.90 14.76
C HIS A 20 -2.19 -2.02 15.15
N THR A 21 -3.45 -1.72 15.48
CA THR A 21 -4.44 -2.75 15.83
C THR A 21 -4.60 -3.79 14.73
N ASN A 22 -4.59 -3.37 13.47
CA ASN A 22 -4.70 -4.27 12.33
C ASN A 22 -3.46 -5.16 12.16
N SER A 23 -2.28 -4.70 12.60
CA SER A 23 -1.05 -5.49 12.49
C SER A 23 -0.91 -6.57 13.56
N THR A 24 -1.70 -6.50 14.65
CA THR A 24 -1.69 -7.53 15.70
C THR A 24 -2.35 -8.84 15.27
N SER A 25 -2.96 -8.91 14.08
CA SER A 25 -3.40 -10.17 13.46
C SER A 25 -2.23 -11.12 13.18
N HIS A 26 -1.03 -10.58 12.98
CA HIS A 26 0.19 -11.37 12.76
C HIS A 26 0.95 -11.59 14.07
N THR A 27 0.83 -12.79 14.64
CA THR A 27 1.64 -13.18 15.81
C THR A 27 3.09 -13.47 15.43
N TRP A 28 3.34 -13.92 14.20
CA TRP A 28 4.67 -14.25 13.68
C TRP A 28 5.10 -13.29 12.55
N PRO A 29 6.32 -12.71 12.58
CA PRO A 29 6.75 -11.78 11.53
C PRO A 29 6.75 -12.38 10.11
N PHE A 30 7.00 -13.68 9.97
CA PHE A 30 7.02 -14.28 8.63
C PHE A 30 5.62 -14.46 8.03
N SER A 31 4.54 -14.47 8.83
CA SER A 31 3.20 -14.39 8.24
C SER A 31 2.93 -13.01 7.64
N ALA A 32 3.51 -11.94 8.20
CA ALA A 32 3.46 -10.62 7.60
C ALA A 32 4.32 -10.50 6.33
N VAL A 33 5.45 -11.21 6.27
CA VAL A 33 6.25 -11.34 5.03
C VAL A 33 5.49 -12.11 3.95
N ALA A 34 4.80 -13.19 4.33
CA ALA A 34 4.01 -14.01 3.40
C ALA A 34 2.95 -13.19 2.66
N GLU A 35 2.25 -12.28 3.36
CA GLU A 35 1.27 -11.37 2.73
C GLU A 35 1.87 -10.53 1.59
N LEU A 36 3.15 -10.12 1.70
CA LEU A 36 3.82 -9.35 0.66
C LEU A 36 4.23 -10.23 -0.52
N ILE A 37 4.63 -11.47 -0.26
CA ILE A 37 4.93 -12.48 -1.29
C ILE A 37 3.66 -12.85 -2.06
N ASP A 38 2.55 -13.10 -1.35
CA ASP A 38 1.26 -13.46 -1.92
C ASP A 38 0.77 -12.39 -2.90
N ASN A 39 0.94 -11.11 -2.55
CA ASN A 39 0.57 -10.00 -3.44
C ASN A 39 1.37 -9.97 -4.74
N ALA A 40 2.64 -10.33 -4.73
CA ALA A 40 3.45 -10.40 -5.95
C ALA A 40 3.16 -11.67 -6.77
N TYR A 41 2.86 -12.77 -6.09
CA TYR A 41 2.50 -14.05 -6.70
C TYR A 41 1.16 -13.98 -7.44
N ASP A 42 0.18 -13.27 -6.86
CA ASP A 42 -1.20 -13.25 -7.34
C ASP A 42 -1.36 -12.91 -8.83
N PRO A 43 -2.37 -13.49 -9.50
CA PRO A 43 -2.49 -13.51 -10.97
C PRO A 43 -2.55 -12.13 -11.64
N ASP A 44 -2.96 -11.10 -10.91
CA ASP A 44 -3.04 -9.73 -11.39
C ASP A 44 -1.69 -8.99 -11.37
N VAL A 45 -0.75 -9.43 -10.54
CA VAL A 45 0.64 -8.94 -10.51
C VAL A 45 1.55 -9.88 -11.28
N LYS A 46 1.44 -11.19 -11.03
CA LYS A 46 2.10 -12.27 -11.77
C LYS A 46 3.62 -12.08 -11.88
N ALA A 47 4.25 -11.70 -10.77
CA ALA A 47 5.69 -11.56 -10.71
C ALA A 47 6.37 -12.90 -11.00
N ARG A 48 7.48 -12.85 -11.75
CA ARG A 48 8.30 -14.05 -12.01
C ARG A 48 9.40 -14.22 -10.97
N GLN A 49 9.82 -13.11 -10.37
CA GLN A 49 10.87 -13.04 -9.37
C GLN A 49 10.45 -12.08 -8.27
N PHE A 50 10.88 -12.41 -7.06
CA PHE A 50 10.63 -11.65 -5.85
C PHE A 50 11.92 -11.61 -5.04
N TRP A 51 12.35 -10.41 -4.65
CA TRP A 51 13.56 -10.19 -3.89
C TRP A 51 13.22 -9.59 -2.53
N ILE A 52 13.74 -10.22 -1.49
CA ILE A 52 13.68 -9.73 -0.11
C ILE A 52 15.10 -9.39 0.28
N ASP A 53 15.31 -8.14 0.68
CA ASP A 53 16.62 -7.66 1.09
C ASP A 53 16.51 -6.73 2.28
N LYS A 54 17.65 -6.45 2.89
CA LYS A 54 17.82 -5.45 3.93
C LYS A 54 18.82 -4.43 3.45
N THR A 55 18.41 -3.17 3.46
CA THR A 55 19.26 -2.04 3.10
C THR A 55 19.32 -1.02 4.24
N LYS A 56 20.07 0.06 4.03
CA LYS A 56 20.12 1.21 4.92
C LYS A 56 19.88 2.49 4.12
N VAL A 57 18.80 3.20 4.43
CA VAL A 57 18.46 4.48 3.78
C VAL A 57 18.50 5.58 4.82
N LYS A 58 19.31 6.62 4.58
CA LYS A 58 19.51 7.74 5.52
C LYS A 58 19.82 7.29 6.96
N GLY A 59 20.59 6.21 7.11
CA GLY A 59 20.95 5.67 8.42
C GLY A 59 19.93 4.71 9.04
N HIS A 60 18.71 4.60 8.49
CA HIS A 60 17.67 3.68 8.96
C HIS A 60 17.77 2.34 8.25
N ASP A 61 17.67 1.24 9.00
CA ASP A 61 17.54 -0.09 8.41
C ASP A 61 16.16 -0.23 7.75
N CYS A 62 16.13 -0.75 6.52
CA CYS A 62 14.91 -0.92 5.75
C CYS A 62 14.85 -2.36 5.21
N LEU A 63 13.70 -3.02 5.39
CA LEU A 63 13.37 -4.22 4.64
C LEU A 63 12.80 -3.79 3.28
N THR A 64 13.30 -4.39 2.21
CA THR A 64 12.85 -4.12 0.85
C THR A 64 12.25 -5.39 0.24
N PHE A 65 11.07 -5.21 -0.36
CA PHE A 65 10.35 -6.23 -1.10
C PHE A 65 10.21 -5.71 -2.52
N MET A 66 10.81 -6.41 -3.47
CA MET A 66 10.81 -6.01 -4.87
C MET A 66 10.32 -7.18 -5.72
N ASP A 67 9.45 -6.89 -6.67
CA ASP A 67 8.97 -7.84 -7.65
C ASP A 67 9.09 -7.25 -9.06
N ASN A 68 9.05 -8.11 -10.07
CA ASN A 68 9.04 -7.73 -11.48
C ASN A 68 7.69 -7.99 -12.16
N GLY A 69 6.60 -7.92 -11.39
CA GLY A 69 5.24 -8.10 -11.87
C GLY A 69 4.72 -6.91 -12.66
N ALA A 70 3.40 -6.91 -12.86
CA ALA A 70 2.71 -5.95 -13.72
C ALA A 70 2.74 -4.50 -13.21
N GLY A 71 3.03 -4.30 -11.92
CA GLY A 71 2.90 -3.02 -11.25
C GLY A 71 1.46 -2.52 -11.15
N ILE A 72 1.29 -1.34 -10.55
CA ILE A 72 -0.01 -0.70 -10.31
C ILE A 72 0.00 0.77 -10.70
N ASP A 73 -1.17 1.30 -11.05
CA ASP A 73 -1.42 2.71 -11.32
C ASP A 73 -1.92 3.44 -10.06
N TYR A 74 -2.28 4.71 -10.19
CA TYR A 74 -2.75 5.53 -9.06
C TYR A 74 -3.98 4.93 -8.37
N ASP A 75 -5.01 4.57 -9.13
CA ASP A 75 -6.28 4.07 -8.56
C ASP A 75 -6.05 2.77 -7.80
N LYS A 76 -5.24 1.86 -8.36
CA LYS A 76 -4.91 0.60 -7.71
C LYS A 76 -3.96 0.79 -6.52
N MET A 77 -3.06 1.77 -6.54
CA MET A 77 -2.28 2.19 -5.37
C MET A 77 -3.19 2.71 -4.26
N HIS A 78 -4.13 3.60 -4.57
CA HIS A 78 -5.08 4.14 -3.60
C HIS A 78 -5.93 3.04 -2.98
N LYS A 79 -6.46 2.11 -3.78
CA LYS A 79 -7.16 0.90 -3.29
C LYS A 79 -6.26 0.00 -2.45
N MET A 80 -5.00 -0.22 -2.86
CA MET A 80 -4.03 -1.03 -2.12
C MET A 80 -3.77 -0.46 -0.72
N LEU A 81 -3.68 0.86 -0.58
CA LEU A 81 -3.50 1.56 0.70
C LEU A 81 -4.80 1.72 1.50
N SER A 82 -5.97 1.60 0.85
CA SER A 82 -7.30 1.68 1.46
C SER A 82 -7.81 0.32 1.94
N PHE A 83 -8.60 0.28 3.00
CA PHE A 83 -9.03 -0.99 3.62
C PHE A 83 -10.24 -1.62 2.91
N GLY A 84 -10.20 -2.94 2.73
CA GLY A 84 -11.34 -3.74 2.24
C GLY A 84 -11.51 -3.79 0.72
N PHE A 85 -10.68 -3.08 -0.06
CA PHE A 85 -10.70 -3.17 -1.52
C PHE A 85 -9.89 -4.39 -2.00
N SER A 86 -10.57 -5.31 -2.68
CA SER A 86 -9.95 -6.43 -3.38
C SER A 86 -10.77 -6.76 -4.63
N ASP A 87 -10.17 -6.54 -5.80
CA ASP A 87 -10.76 -6.87 -7.10
C ASP A 87 -10.09 -8.13 -7.71
N LYS A 88 -9.43 -8.96 -6.88
CA LYS A 88 -8.65 -10.12 -7.37
C LYS A 88 -9.59 -11.22 -7.88
N GLN A 89 -9.26 -11.76 -9.04
CA GLN A 89 -10.03 -12.82 -9.71
C GLN A 89 -9.09 -13.90 -10.23
N THR A 90 -9.64 -15.10 -10.42
CA THR A 90 -8.92 -16.20 -11.07
C THR A 90 -8.63 -15.85 -12.53
N ILE A 91 -7.36 -15.89 -12.94
CA ILE A 91 -6.96 -15.63 -14.33
C ILE A 91 -6.26 -16.88 -14.87
N ASN A 92 -6.77 -17.44 -15.97
CA ASN A 92 -6.21 -18.63 -16.62
C ASN A 92 -5.99 -19.82 -15.65
N GLY A 93 -6.96 -20.04 -14.75
CA GLY A 93 -6.90 -21.11 -13.74
C GLY A 93 -5.98 -20.82 -12.54
N HIS A 94 -5.27 -19.69 -12.52
CA HIS A 94 -4.48 -19.25 -11.38
C HIS A 94 -5.35 -18.49 -10.38
N VAL A 95 -5.60 -19.11 -9.22
CA VAL A 95 -6.45 -18.57 -8.15
C VAL A 95 -5.63 -17.62 -7.27
N PRO A 96 -6.12 -16.39 -6.99
CA PRO A 96 -5.44 -15.47 -6.08
C PRO A 96 -5.52 -15.96 -4.63
N VAL A 97 -4.45 -15.71 -3.88
CA VAL A 97 -4.36 -15.88 -2.43
C VAL A 97 -5.02 -14.70 -1.72
N GLY A 98 -4.78 -13.47 -2.20
CA GLY A 98 -5.28 -12.25 -1.57
C GLY A 98 -6.77 -11.99 -1.83
N LEU A 99 -7.62 -12.19 -0.82
CA LEU A 99 -9.07 -11.97 -0.95
C LEU A 99 -9.59 -10.78 -0.13
N TYR A 100 -8.94 -10.46 0.99
CA TYR A 100 -9.51 -9.56 2.00
C TYR A 100 -9.23 -8.07 1.77
N GLY A 101 -8.30 -7.73 0.88
CA GLY A 101 -7.88 -6.34 0.71
C GLY A 101 -7.22 -5.76 1.97
N ASN A 102 -6.52 -6.59 2.77
CA ASN A 102 -5.91 -6.16 4.03
C ASN A 102 -4.42 -6.54 4.17
N GLY A 103 -3.97 -7.59 3.47
CA GLY A 103 -2.65 -8.22 3.66
C GLY A 103 -1.46 -7.26 3.65
N PHE A 104 -1.41 -6.35 2.69
CA PHE A 104 -0.35 -5.34 2.64
C PHE A 104 -0.31 -4.48 3.92
N LYS A 105 -1.47 -3.97 4.38
CA LYS A 105 -1.53 -3.05 5.53
C LYS A 105 -1.17 -3.77 6.83
N SER A 106 -1.76 -4.94 7.08
CA SER A 106 -1.48 -5.71 8.28
C SER A 106 -0.03 -6.19 8.30
N GLY A 107 0.47 -6.70 7.16
CA GLY A 107 1.83 -7.18 7.00
C GLY A 107 2.87 -6.07 7.14
N SER A 108 2.72 -4.97 6.39
CA SER A 108 3.68 -3.86 6.45
C SER A 108 3.73 -3.23 7.84
N MET A 109 2.57 -3.00 8.48
CA MET A 109 2.47 -2.41 9.81
C MET A 109 2.89 -3.36 10.94
N ARG A 110 3.05 -4.66 10.64
CA ARG A 110 3.65 -5.64 11.55
C ARG A 110 5.17 -5.59 11.53
N LEU A 111 5.74 -5.35 10.35
CA LEU A 111 7.18 -5.35 10.08
C LEU A 111 7.84 -4.01 10.41
N GLY A 112 7.13 -2.89 10.23
CA GLY A 112 7.64 -1.56 10.50
C GLY A 112 6.52 -0.55 10.80
N LYS A 113 6.91 0.62 11.32
CA LYS A 113 5.95 1.72 11.56
C LYS A 113 5.52 2.40 10.26
N ASP A 114 6.38 2.35 9.25
CA ASP A 114 6.26 3.14 8.03
C ASP A 114 6.58 2.26 6.81
N ALA A 115 5.80 2.43 5.75
CA ALA A 115 5.98 1.76 4.48
C ALA A 115 5.85 2.76 3.32
N ILE A 116 6.72 2.63 2.33
CA ILE A 116 6.67 3.37 1.07
C ILE A 116 6.63 2.34 -0.05
N VAL A 117 5.68 2.49 -0.96
CA VAL A 117 5.49 1.61 -2.10
C VAL A 117 5.85 2.39 -3.36
N PHE A 118 6.79 1.85 -4.13
CA PHE A 118 7.11 2.32 -5.46
C PHE A 118 6.52 1.32 -6.45
N SER A 119 5.80 1.80 -7.47
CA SER A 119 5.32 0.94 -8.54
C SER A 119 5.42 1.61 -9.90
N LYS A 120 5.59 0.79 -10.93
CA LYS A 120 5.62 1.22 -12.33
C LYS A 120 4.73 0.30 -13.15
N LYS A 121 3.82 0.89 -13.92
CA LYS A 121 2.95 0.20 -14.88
C LYS A 121 2.98 0.94 -16.21
N GLY A 122 3.60 0.33 -17.21
CA GLY A 122 3.94 1.00 -18.47
C GLY A 122 4.80 2.23 -18.22
N ASP A 123 4.36 3.40 -18.71
CA ASP A 123 5.06 4.68 -18.53
C ASP A 123 4.58 5.47 -17.31
N SER A 124 3.67 4.92 -16.51
CA SER A 124 3.22 5.54 -15.27
C SER A 124 3.98 4.95 -14.07
N MET A 125 4.47 5.82 -13.20
CA MET A 125 5.06 5.46 -11.92
C MET A 125 4.27 6.13 -10.80
N CYS A 126 4.03 5.40 -9.72
CA CYS A 126 3.40 5.95 -8.53
C CYS A 126 4.19 5.59 -7.26
N VAL A 127 4.13 6.52 -6.31
CA VAL A 127 4.70 6.35 -4.96
C VAL A 127 3.61 6.58 -3.96
N GLY A 128 3.33 5.59 -3.14
CA GLY A 128 2.36 5.67 -2.05
C GLY A 128 3.03 5.50 -0.70
N MET A 129 2.53 6.18 0.33
CA MET A 129 3.06 6.08 1.70
C MET A 129 1.96 5.71 2.70
N LEU A 130 2.24 4.72 3.55
CA LEU A 130 1.44 4.37 4.72
C LEU A 130 2.35 4.42 5.95
N SER A 131 2.21 5.48 6.75
CA SER A 131 3.18 5.81 7.81
C SER A 131 2.49 6.22 9.11
N GLN A 132 2.71 5.42 10.16
CA GLN A 132 2.26 5.77 11.51
C GLN A 132 3.00 7.01 12.02
N THR A 133 4.28 7.14 11.69
CA THR A 133 5.12 8.28 12.09
C THR A 133 4.60 9.58 11.46
N TYR A 134 4.27 9.57 10.17
CA TYR A 134 3.68 10.72 9.46
C TYR A 134 2.35 11.14 10.07
N LEU A 135 1.44 10.18 10.29
CA LEU A 135 0.11 10.46 10.85
C LEU A 135 0.20 11.02 12.28
N GLN A 136 1.11 10.48 13.09
CA GLN A 136 1.37 10.99 14.44
C GLN A 136 1.93 12.42 14.39
N ASN A 137 2.94 12.68 13.56
CA ASN A 137 3.61 13.97 13.50
C ASN A 137 2.74 15.10 12.93
N THR A 138 1.79 14.76 12.06
CA THR A 138 0.81 15.71 11.49
C THR A 138 -0.43 15.89 12.35
N GLY A 139 -0.59 15.10 13.42
CA GLY A 139 -1.79 15.12 14.25
C GLY A 139 -3.05 14.67 13.52
N ALA A 140 -2.91 13.78 12.53
CA ALA A 140 -4.03 13.33 11.71
C ALA A 140 -5.07 12.59 12.56
N GLU A 141 -6.34 12.93 12.40
CA GLU A 141 -7.46 12.24 13.06
C GLU A 141 -7.88 10.97 12.30
N ASN A 142 -7.58 10.92 11.01
CA ASN A 142 -7.89 9.83 10.08
C ASN A 142 -6.61 9.34 9.39
N VAL A 143 -6.63 8.10 8.90
CA VAL A 143 -5.58 7.59 8.02
C VAL A 143 -5.59 8.37 6.70
N VAL A 144 -4.53 9.13 6.45
CA VAL A 144 -4.26 9.84 5.20
C VAL A 144 -3.10 9.16 4.50
N VAL A 145 -3.22 8.91 3.20
CA VAL A 145 -2.23 8.17 2.40
C VAL A 145 -1.70 9.04 1.26
N PRO A 146 -0.53 9.70 1.43
CA PRO A 146 0.06 10.47 0.35
C PRO A 146 0.41 9.57 -0.84
N ILE A 147 -0.03 9.97 -2.04
CA ILE A 147 0.27 9.28 -3.30
C ILE A 147 0.71 10.32 -4.33
N VAL A 148 1.82 10.05 -5.01
CA VAL A 148 2.35 10.87 -6.11
C VAL A 148 2.45 10.01 -7.35
N THR A 149 2.09 10.55 -8.52
CA THR A 149 2.24 9.87 -9.81
C THR A 149 3.13 10.71 -10.73
N PHE A 150 3.98 10.06 -11.51
CA PHE A 150 4.88 10.71 -12.45
C PHE A 150 5.21 9.78 -13.62
N ARG A 151 5.75 10.36 -14.69
CA ARG A 151 6.23 9.63 -15.87
C ARG A 151 7.76 9.76 -15.98
N PRO A 152 8.47 8.82 -16.63
CA PRO A 152 9.89 8.98 -16.92
C PRO A 152 10.16 10.28 -17.69
N ALA A 153 11.29 10.94 -17.42
CA ALA A 153 11.62 12.25 -17.99
C ALA A 153 11.48 12.28 -19.53
N GLY A 154 10.70 13.25 -20.01
CA GLY A 154 10.16 13.33 -21.38
C GLY A 154 8.65 13.62 -21.41
N THR A 155 7.94 13.44 -20.28
CA THR A 155 6.54 13.82 -20.09
C THR A 155 6.33 14.42 -18.70
N GLU A 156 5.53 15.47 -18.62
CA GLU A 156 5.31 16.35 -17.46
C GLU A 156 4.94 15.62 -16.16
N LEU A 157 5.35 16.20 -15.02
CA LEU A 157 4.81 15.89 -13.70
C LEU A 157 3.33 16.28 -13.69
N ILE A 158 2.42 15.33 -13.41
CA ILE A 158 1.01 15.64 -13.19
C ILE A 158 0.79 15.87 -11.70
N GLU A 159 0.16 17.01 -11.39
CA GLU A 159 0.00 17.61 -10.07
C GLU A 159 -0.63 16.69 -9.01
N LEU A 160 -0.21 16.94 -7.76
CA LEU A 160 -0.85 16.49 -6.52
C LEU A 160 -2.28 17.03 -6.45
N LEU A 161 -3.29 16.15 -6.62
CA LEU A 161 -4.65 16.49 -6.22
C LEU A 161 -4.75 16.42 -4.69
N HIS A 162 -4.52 17.55 -4.03
CA HIS A 162 -5.22 17.85 -2.79
C HIS A 162 -6.68 18.13 -3.16
N GLN A 163 -7.58 17.20 -2.84
CA GLN A 163 -8.98 17.56 -2.65
C GLN A 163 -9.13 18.02 -1.20
N GLU A 164 -9.55 19.28 -1.05
CA GLU A 164 -10.02 19.88 0.21
C GLU A 164 -11.18 19.08 0.83
#